data_AF-A0A654ELM1-F1
#
_entry.id   AF-A0A654ELM1-F1
#
_cell.length_a   1.000
_cell.length_b   1.000
_cell.length_c   1.000
_cell.angle_alpha   90.00
_cell.angle_beta   90.00
_cell.angle_gamma   90.00
#
_symmetry.space_group_name_H-M   'P 1'
#
loop_
_entity.id
_entity.type
_entity.pdbx_description
1 polymer ?
#
loop_
_entity_poly.entity_id
_entity_poly.type
_entity_poly.pdbx_seq_one_letter_code
_entity_poly.pdbx_strand_id
1 'polypeptide(L)'
;MGMSNSIKVILSLALVVFLALAGTKVEASVRYITYPAIDRGDHAVHCDKAHPNTCKKKQANPYRRGCGVLEGCHRETGPKPT
;
A
#
# COMPACT_ATOMS: atom_id res chain seq x y z
N MET A 1 41.64 -12.67 -37.50
CA MET A 1 40.40 -13.18 -38.10
C MET A 1 39.33 -12.09 -37.95
N GLY A 2 39.05 -11.35 -39.03
CA GLY A 2 38.13 -10.21 -38.98
C GLY A 2 36.68 -10.66 -39.09
N MET A 3 35.83 -10.20 -38.18
CA MET A 3 34.40 -10.52 -38.18
C MET A 3 33.71 -9.87 -39.38
N SER A 4 32.92 -10.65 -40.13
CA SER A 4 32.19 -10.14 -41.30
C SER A 4 31.17 -9.08 -40.88
N ASN A 5 30.87 -8.12 -41.78
CA ASN A 5 29.94 -7.03 -41.49
C ASN A 5 28.55 -7.56 -41.09
N SER A 6 28.09 -8.66 -41.69
CA SER A 6 26.83 -9.30 -41.34
C SER A 6 26.83 -9.82 -39.89
N ILE A 7 27.93 -10.42 -39.43
CA ILE A 7 28.04 -10.91 -38.04
C ILE A 7 28.03 -9.72 -37.05
N LYS A 8 28.69 -8.61 -37.40
CA LYS A 8 28.67 -7.39 -36.57
C LYS A 8 27.26 -6.83 -36.42
N VAL A 9 26.49 -6.79 -37.51
CA VAL A 9 25.10 -6.31 -37.50
C VAL A 9 24.24 -7.22 -36.63
N ILE A 10 24.34 -8.54 -36.79
CA ILE A 10 23.56 -9.51 -36.00
C ILE A 10 23.89 -9.40 -34.50
N LEU A 11 25.18 -9.30 -34.14
CA LEU A 11 25.60 -9.14 -32.75
C LEU A 11 25.12 -7.82 -32.16
N SER A 12 25.21 -6.72 -32.91
CA SER A 12 24.73 -5.42 -32.45
C SER A 12 23.23 -5.41 -32.23
N LEU A 13 22.45 -6.05 -33.13
CA LEU A 13 21.01 -6.16 -33.00
C LEU A 13 20.62 -7.02 -31.79
N ALA A 14 21.27 -8.18 -31.61
CA ALA A 14 21.04 -9.04 -30.46
C ALA A 14 21.33 -8.30 -29.14
N LEU A 15 22.44 -7.56 -29.08
CA LEU A 15 22.81 -6.77 -27.90
C LEU A 15 21.76 -5.70 -27.57
N VAL A 16 21.26 -4.96 -28.57
CA VAL A 16 20.20 -3.95 -28.36
C VAL A 16 18.91 -4.59 -27.84
N VAL A 17 18.52 -5.74 -28.38
CA VAL A 17 17.34 -6.49 -27.91
C VAL A 17 17.51 -6.95 -26.46
N PHE A 18 18.67 -7.49 -26.10
CA PHE A 18 18.97 -7.91 -24.72
C PHE A 18 18.94 -6.73 -23.74
N LEU A 19 19.50 -5.58 -24.12
CA LEU A 19 19.50 -4.37 -23.31
C LEU A 19 18.08 -3.82 -23.09
N ALA A 20 17.26 -3.80 -24.15
CA ALA A 20 15.86 -3.40 -24.05
C ALA A 20 15.06 -4.33 -23.11
N LEU A 21 15.29 -5.65 -23.22
CA LEU A 21 14.63 -6.64 -22.37
C LEU A 21 15.04 -6.51 -20.90
N ALA A 22 16.33 -6.25 -20.63
CA ALA A 22 16.83 -6.00 -19.29
C ALA A 22 16.26 -4.70 -18.68
N GLY A 23 16.07 -3.65 -19.49
CA GLY A 23 15.45 -2.39 -19.09
C GLY A 23 14.02 -2.55 -18.54
N THR A 24 13.22 -3.41 -19.17
CA THR A 24 11.84 -3.66 -18.69
C THR A 24 11.77 -4.28 -17.29
N LYS A 25 12.83 -4.98 -16.86
CA LYS A 25 12.90 -5.61 -15.53
C LYS A 25 13.24 -4.62 -14.43
N VAL A 26 13.98 -3.55 -14.73
CA VAL A 26 14.37 -2.53 -13.74
C VAL A 26 13.26 -1.51 -13.50
N GLU A 27 12.49 -1.14 -14.53
CA GLU A 27 11.37 -0.19 -14.35
C GLU A 27 10.16 -0.80 -13.61
N ALA A 28 10.03 -2.13 -13.61
CA ALA A 28 8.99 -2.84 -12.87
C ALA A 28 9.35 -3.10 -11.39
N SER A 29 10.47 -2.57 -10.88
CA SER A 29 10.88 -2.74 -9.48
C SER A 29 10.09 -1.85 -8.53
N VAL A 30 8.79 -2.09 -8.42
CA VAL A 30 7.95 -1.40 -7.44
C VAL A 30 8.29 -1.93 -6.06
N ARG A 31 9.13 -1.19 -5.33
CA ARG A 31 9.52 -1.50 -3.96
C ARG A 31 8.59 -0.76 -3.00
N TYR A 32 7.65 -1.48 -2.42
CA TYR A 32 6.79 -0.93 -1.38
C TYR A 32 7.53 -0.92 -0.04
N ILE A 33 7.45 0.20 0.66
CA ILE A 33 7.92 0.34 2.03
C ILE A 33 6.69 0.43 2.92
N THR A 34 6.56 -0.50 3.86
CA THR A 34 5.48 -0.52 4.85
C THR A 34 6.01 0.01 6.18
N TYR A 35 5.39 1.06 6.71
CA TYR A 35 5.69 1.55 8.05
C TYR A 35 5.15 0.60 9.11
N PRO A 36 5.82 0.45 10.27
CA PRO A 36 5.25 -0.28 11.40
C PRO A 36 3.97 0.42 11.85
N ALA A 37 2.82 -0.22 11.61
CA ALA A 37 1.53 0.28 12.07
C ALA A 37 1.34 -0.04 13.56
N ILE A 38 0.79 0.92 14.30
CA ILE A 38 0.50 0.79 15.75
C ILE A 38 -0.50 -0.36 15.99
N ASP A 39 -1.39 -0.64 15.04
CA ASP A 39 -2.15 -1.89 14.99
C ASP A 39 -2.47 -2.20 13.51
N ARG A 40 -2.37 -3.46 13.13
CA ARG A 40 -2.60 -3.95 11.76
C ARG A 40 -4.07 -3.74 11.38
N GLY A 41 -4.45 -2.61 10.76
CA GLY A 41 -5.86 -2.47 10.42
C GLY A 41 -6.33 -1.12 9.91
N ASP A 42 -5.84 -0.67 8.75
CA ASP A 42 -6.75 0.01 7.81
C ASP A 42 -7.46 -1.01 6.89
N HIS A 43 -6.99 -2.26 6.91
CA HIS A 43 -7.67 -3.36 6.23
C HIS A 43 -8.86 -3.78 7.10
N ALA A 44 -10.06 -3.74 6.53
CA ALA A 44 -11.16 -4.51 7.08
C ALA A 44 -10.68 -5.96 7.18
N VAL A 45 -10.63 -6.50 8.40
CA VAL A 45 -10.50 -7.95 8.61
C VAL A 45 -11.55 -8.61 7.72
N HIS A 46 -11.15 -9.61 6.92
CA HIS A 46 -12.08 -10.36 6.10
C HIS A 46 -13.05 -11.07 7.06
N CYS A 47 -14.19 -10.43 7.31
CA CYS A 47 -15.13 -10.89 8.32
C CYS A 47 -15.79 -12.16 7.81
N ASP A 48 -15.78 -13.20 8.63
CA ASP A 48 -16.61 -14.37 8.38
C ASP A 48 -18.10 -13.97 8.45
N LYS A 49 -18.87 -14.37 7.43
CA LYS A 49 -20.31 -14.13 7.38
C LYS A 49 -21.07 -14.96 8.40
N ALA A 50 -20.56 -16.13 8.80
CA ALA A 50 -21.19 -16.99 9.79
C ALA A 50 -21.01 -16.47 11.22
N HIS A 51 -19.90 -15.77 11.49
CA HIS A 51 -19.58 -15.23 12.82
C HIS A 51 -19.28 -13.72 12.79
N PRO A 52 -20.26 -12.88 12.40
CA PRO A 52 -20.05 -11.44 12.23
C PRO A 52 -19.68 -10.73 13.54
N ASN A 53 -20.02 -11.31 14.69
CA ASN A 53 -19.69 -10.80 16.03
C ASN A 53 -18.19 -10.86 16.36
N THR A 54 -17.42 -11.72 15.68
CA THR A 54 -15.96 -11.83 15.86
C THR A 54 -15.21 -10.71 15.14
N CYS A 55 -15.85 -10.05 14.17
CA CYS A 55 -15.24 -9.01 13.37
C CYS A 55 -15.44 -7.63 14.01
N LYS A 56 -14.56 -7.26 14.93
CA LYS A 56 -14.52 -5.90 15.49
C LYS A 56 -13.37 -5.11 14.90
N LYS A 57 -13.69 -4.01 14.21
CA LYS A 57 -12.69 -2.98 13.86
C LYS A 57 -12.06 -2.49 15.17
N LYS A 58 -10.74 -2.50 15.24
CA LYS A 58 -10.01 -2.05 16.41
C LYS A 58 -10.22 -0.54 16.58
N GLN A 59 -10.51 -0.14 17.80
CA GLN A 59 -10.64 1.27 18.15
C GLN A 59 -9.22 1.82 18.33
N ALA A 60 -8.85 2.84 17.56
CA ALA A 60 -7.49 3.38 17.57
C ALA A 60 -7.07 3.98 18.93
N ASN A 61 -8.05 4.34 19.77
CA ASN A 61 -7.81 4.91 21.08
C ASN A 61 -8.45 4.03 22.19
N PRO A 62 -7.66 3.45 23.11
CA PRO A 62 -8.19 2.70 24.25
C PRO A 62 -8.78 3.61 25.34
N TYR A 63 -8.54 4.92 25.30
CA TYR A 63 -9.02 5.87 26.30
C TYR A 63 -10.53 6.09 26.17
N ARG A 64 -11.25 5.84 27.27
CA ARG A 64 -12.67 6.17 27.42
C ARG A 64 -12.81 7.37 28.34
N ARG A 65 -13.14 8.53 27.77
CA ARG A 65 -13.62 9.67 28.56
C ARG A 65 -15.12 9.49 28.78
N GLY A 66 -15.53 9.28 30.02
CA GLY A 66 -16.94 9.43 30.40
C GLY A 66 -17.32 10.91 30.32
N CYS A 67 -18.60 11.19 30.06
CA CYS A 67 -19.14 12.52 30.25
C CYS A 67 -20.03 12.47 31.50
N GLY A 68 -19.80 13.38 32.45
CA GLY A 68 -20.57 13.44 33.68
C GLY A 68 -22.02 13.83 33.41
N VAL A 69 -22.96 13.21 34.12
CA VAL A 69 -24.41 13.45 33.98
C VAL A 69 -24.83 14.92 34.18
N LEU A 70 -23.99 15.73 34.82
CA LEU A 70 -24.21 17.16 35.05
C LEU A 70 -23.55 18.07 34.00
N GLU A 71 -22.75 17.52 33.07
CA GLU A 71 -21.87 18.30 32.20
C GLU A 71 -22.50 18.67 30.85
N GLY A 72 -23.73 18.23 30.55
CA GLY A 72 -24.43 18.58 29.32
C GLY A 72 -23.61 18.20 28.07
N CYS A 73 -23.44 16.89 27.85
CA CYS A 73 -22.55 16.24 26.89
C CYS A 73 -22.82 16.55 25.40
N HIS A 74 -22.76 17.82 25.02
CA HIS A 74 -22.98 18.27 23.66
C HIS A 74 -21.71 18.08 22.84
N ARG A 75 -21.85 17.37 21.72
CA ARG A 75 -20.77 17.13 20.76
C ARG A 75 -21.07 17.94 19.50
N GLU A 76 -20.33 19.02 19.31
CA GLU A 76 -20.35 19.79 18.06
C GLU A 76 -19.34 19.21 17.06
N THR A 77 -19.67 19.27 15.76
CA THR A 77 -18.77 18.85 14.67
C THR A 77 -17.60 19.82 14.50
N GLY A 78 -17.80 21.10 14.84
CA GLY A 78 -16.81 22.17 14.79
C GLY A 78 -17.46 23.52 15.11
N PRO A 79 -16.69 24.60 15.30
CA PRO A 79 -17.23 25.91 15.70
C PRO A 79 -18.09 26.60 14.63
N LYS A 80 -18.12 26.09 13.39
CA LYS A 80 -18.96 26.60 12.31
C LYS A 80 -19.24 25.51 11.25
N PRO A 81 -20.30 24.70 11.43
CA PRO A 81 -20.65 23.65 10.49
C PRO A 81 -21.49 24.13 9.28
N THR A 82 -21.65 25.45 9.10
CA THR A 82 -22.36 26.09 7.97
C THR A 82 -21.55 27.19 7.30
#